data_AF-A0A6V8PI18-F1
#
_entry.id   AF-A0A6V8PI18-F1
#
_cell.length_a   1.000
_cell.length_b   1.000
_cell.length_c   1.000
_cell.angle_alpha   90.00
_cell.angle_beta   90.00
_cell.angle_gamma   90.00
#
_symmetry.space_group_name_H-M   'P 1'
#
loop_
_entity.id
_entity.type
_entity.pdbx_description
1 polymer ?
#
loop_
_entity_poly.entity_id
_entity_poly.type
_entity_poly.pdbx_seq_one_letter_code
_entity_poly.pdbx_strand_id
1 'polypeptide(L)'
;MGIQARGTNYISSQWLSEMSQQRFDRDLDMMREANLNAVRVHAHVEPKEFYCSADRYGLLVWQDFPLQWGYTNDEEFSCRAVRQLEDMIELLYNHPSIAVWCIHNESPWSAPWMAERTRNYDSGQNLLLDRRLYYRALKLDRTRYVHMNSGTGDSHVYPGWYYGSYRDFSNLPGAPFPTEFGCQALPEVESLKRFILPESLWPVEGKNSAIWEFHNLQIRELFQIAKIKGNSIEELAQNSQKYQAQLLKYAIERYRLAKYEKISGLFQFMFSDCWPSVTWSVVDYYRKPKEGYWALKSAFQPVLPIAIVENTSNNSTYARVYVINDLGRDIQGLPKWRLEGNQGVLSEGQERICIPKDSSKEYFKIELPSPFSQGENRLVLALYDSKEDLIAENYPKIELETS
;
A
#
# COMPACT_ATOMS: atom_id res chain seq x y z
N MET A 1 18.09 16.41 2.19
CA MET A 1 16.61 16.42 2.31
C MET A 1 16.17 14.98 2.15
N GLY A 2 15.36 14.44 3.05
CA GLY A 2 14.88 13.06 2.95
C GLY A 2 13.72 12.98 1.95
N ILE A 3 13.48 11.79 1.43
CA ILE A 3 12.25 11.46 0.68
C ILE A 3 11.70 10.19 1.34
N GLN A 4 10.52 10.29 1.94
CA GLN A 4 9.80 9.10 2.39
C GLN A 4 9.17 8.45 1.16
N ALA A 5 9.50 7.19 0.91
CA ALA A 5 8.88 6.43 -0.17
C ALA A 5 7.42 6.16 0.17
N ARG A 6 6.51 6.66 -0.68
CA ARG A 6 5.07 6.40 -0.69
C ARG A 6 4.80 5.56 -1.92
N GLY A 7 4.91 4.25 -1.73
CA GLY A 7 4.99 3.28 -2.80
C GLY A 7 3.76 2.39 -2.92
N THR A 8 3.72 1.67 -4.04
CA THR A 8 2.81 0.55 -4.28
C THR A 8 3.56 -0.56 -5.04
N ASN A 9 3.10 -1.79 -4.92
CA ASN A 9 3.57 -2.91 -5.73
C ASN A 9 2.77 -2.98 -7.03
N TYR A 10 3.44 -3.24 -8.14
CA TYR A 10 2.84 -3.17 -9.47
C TYR A 10 3.13 -4.43 -10.28
N ILE A 11 2.07 -4.92 -10.93
CA ILE A 11 2.10 -5.92 -11.98
C ILE A 11 1.12 -5.42 -13.04
N SER A 12 1.60 -5.13 -14.24
CA SER A 12 0.80 -4.47 -15.27
C SER A 12 -0.26 -5.38 -15.89
N SER A 13 0.16 -6.52 -16.44
CA SER A 13 -0.68 -7.46 -17.16
C SER A 13 -0.05 -8.84 -17.17
N GLN A 14 -0.87 -9.89 -17.21
CA GLN A 14 -0.43 -11.24 -17.50
C GLN A 14 0.26 -11.32 -18.87
N TRP A 15 -0.17 -10.47 -19.82
CA TRP A 15 0.37 -10.37 -21.16
C TRP A 15 1.12 -9.06 -21.31
N LEU A 16 2.42 -9.06 -20.97
CA LEU A 16 3.27 -7.85 -21.05
C LEU A 16 3.27 -7.22 -22.46
N SER A 17 3.08 -8.03 -23.51
CA SER A 17 2.96 -7.55 -24.89
C SER A 17 1.74 -6.66 -25.16
N GLU A 18 0.72 -6.70 -24.30
CA GLU A 18 -0.44 -5.81 -24.41
C GLU A 18 -0.17 -4.42 -23.84
N MET A 19 0.90 -4.26 -23.07
CA MET A 19 1.23 -3.01 -22.39
C MET A 19 2.04 -2.10 -23.31
N SER A 20 1.34 -1.16 -23.94
CA SER A 20 1.96 -0.06 -24.66
C SER A 20 2.39 1.07 -23.70
N GLN A 21 3.26 1.96 -24.19
CA GLN A 21 3.62 3.18 -23.47
C GLN A 21 2.40 3.99 -23.00
N GLN A 22 1.32 4.05 -23.81
CA GLN A 22 0.09 4.74 -23.42
C GLN A 22 -0.62 4.08 -22.22
N ARG A 23 -0.60 2.74 -22.15
CA ARG A 23 -1.20 2.01 -21.03
C ARG A 23 -0.37 2.16 -19.76
N PHE A 24 0.96 2.17 -19.88
CA PHE A 24 1.84 2.53 -18.77
C PHE A 24 1.61 3.97 -18.32
N ASP A 25 1.57 4.94 -19.25
CA ASP A 25 1.33 6.35 -18.93
C ASP A 25 0.00 6.52 -18.17
N ARG A 26 -1.06 5.80 -18.54
CA ARG A 26 -2.32 5.79 -17.78
C ARG A 26 -2.12 5.26 -16.37
N ASP A 27 -1.49 4.11 -16.20
CA ASP A 27 -1.33 3.49 -14.89
C ASP A 27 -0.43 4.35 -13.97
N LEU A 28 0.66 4.92 -14.51
CA LEU A 28 1.58 5.80 -13.78
C LEU A 28 0.96 7.18 -13.49
N ASP A 29 0.09 7.67 -14.36
CA ASP A 29 -0.67 8.88 -14.07
C ASP A 29 -1.64 8.69 -12.91
N MET A 30 -2.36 7.56 -12.88
CA MET A 30 -3.18 7.18 -11.72
C MET A 30 -2.34 7.07 -10.44
N MET A 31 -1.12 6.52 -10.52
CA MET A 31 -0.23 6.47 -9.35
C MET A 31 0.15 7.88 -8.86
N ARG A 32 0.53 8.77 -9.78
CA ARG A 32 0.86 10.17 -9.48
C ARG A 32 -0.34 10.91 -8.87
N GLU A 33 -1.53 10.75 -9.44
CA GLU A 33 -2.77 11.33 -8.91
C GLU A 33 -3.12 10.81 -7.52
N ALA A 34 -2.73 9.57 -7.20
CA ALA A 34 -2.82 8.99 -5.87
C ALA A 34 -1.69 9.42 -4.92
N ASN A 35 -0.86 10.40 -5.31
CA ASN A 35 0.26 10.94 -4.55
C ASN A 35 1.39 9.94 -4.26
N LEU A 36 1.49 8.86 -5.03
CA LEU A 36 2.61 7.93 -4.97
C LEU A 36 3.87 8.59 -5.56
N ASN A 37 5.02 8.28 -4.99
CA ASN A 37 6.33 8.71 -5.51
C ASN A 37 7.28 7.53 -5.78
N ALA A 38 6.83 6.30 -5.51
CA ALA A 38 7.58 5.08 -5.76
C ALA A 38 6.68 3.95 -6.26
N VAL A 39 7.24 3.01 -6.99
CA VAL A 39 6.59 1.79 -7.48
C VAL A 39 7.56 0.63 -7.40
N ARG A 40 7.10 -0.51 -6.90
CA ARG A 40 7.85 -1.76 -6.89
C ARG A 40 7.35 -2.65 -8.02
N VAL A 41 8.18 -2.91 -9.02
CA VAL A 41 7.89 -3.88 -10.08
C VAL A 41 8.09 -5.26 -9.47
N HIS A 42 6.98 -5.94 -9.18
CA HIS A 42 6.98 -7.09 -8.27
C HIS A 42 7.33 -8.38 -9.02
N ALA A 43 8.50 -8.96 -8.71
CA ALA A 43 9.00 -10.24 -9.22
C ALA A 43 8.98 -10.44 -10.76
N HIS A 44 9.01 -9.37 -11.56
CA HIS A 44 9.12 -9.44 -13.02
C HIS A 44 9.83 -8.21 -13.60
N VAL A 45 10.09 -8.22 -14.91
CA VAL A 45 10.68 -7.09 -15.63
C VAL A 45 9.64 -6.57 -16.64
N GLU A 46 9.38 -5.28 -16.61
CA GLU A 46 8.47 -4.63 -17.55
C GLU A 46 9.15 -4.35 -18.91
N PRO A 47 8.40 -4.08 -19.98
CA PRO A 47 8.93 -3.47 -21.19
C PRO A 47 9.61 -2.12 -20.91
N LYS A 48 10.58 -1.74 -21.76
CA LYS A 48 11.37 -0.50 -21.61
C LYS A 48 10.48 0.75 -21.52
N GLU A 49 9.34 0.71 -22.18
CA GLU A 49 8.30 1.75 -22.18
C GLU A 49 7.88 2.13 -20.75
N PHE A 50 7.74 1.17 -19.84
CA PHE A 50 7.41 1.43 -18.44
C PHE A 50 8.47 2.31 -17.77
N TYR A 51 9.75 1.96 -17.90
CA TYR A 51 10.84 2.69 -17.25
C TYR A 51 11.04 4.08 -17.86
N CYS A 52 10.88 4.22 -19.18
CA CYS A 52 10.82 5.53 -19.85
C CYS A 52 9.67 6.40 -19.30
N SER A 53 8.53 5.79 -18.99
CA SER A 53 7.41 6.49 -18.35
C SER A 53 7.71 6.83 -16.89
N ALA A 54 8.27 5.91 -16.11
CA ALA A 54 8.65 6.16 -14.71
C ALA A 54 9.65 7.32 -14.59
N ASP A 55 10.63 7.40 -15.49
CA ASP A 55 11.58 8.52 -15.58
C ASP A 55 10.86 9.87 -15.81
N ARG A 56 9.91 9.91 -16.76
CA ARG A 56 9.15 11.13 -17.11
C ARG A 56 8.20 11.57 -16.01
N TYR A 57 7.56 10.63 -15.33
CA TYR A 57 6.59 10.91 -14.27
C TYR A 57 7.26 11.17 -12.90
N GLY A 58 8.56 10.86 -12.77
CA GLY A 58 9.32 11.07 -11.54
C GLY A 58 8.98 10.08 -10.44
N LEU A 59 8.66 8.83 -10.79
CA LEU A 59 8.41 7.75 -9.84
C LEU A 59 9.69 6.93 -9.63
N LEU A 60 10.07 6.74 -8.36
CA LEU A 60 11.18 5.86 -8.00
C LEU A 60 10.79 4.40 -8.23
N VAL A 61 11.63 3.63 -8.91
CA VAL A 61 11.39 2.22 -9.20
C VAL A 61 12.24 1.35 -8.28
N TRP A 62 11.57 0.48 -7.54
CA TRP A 62 12.16 -0.70 -6.92
C TRP A 62 11.99 -1.86 -7.90
N GLN A 63 13.08 -2.30 -8.51
CA GLN A 63 13.05 -3.34 -9.54
C GLN A 63 13.45 -4.69 -8.94
N ASP A 64 12.50 -5.63 -8.87
CA ASP A 64 12.80 -7.01 -8.53
C ASP A 64 13.40 -7.75 -9.74
N PHE A 65 14.41 -8.57 -9.52
CA PHE A 65 14.79 -9.64 -10.43
C PHE A 65 13.69 -10.72 -10.39
N PRO A 66 13.36 -11.41 -11.51
CA PRO A 66 12.23 -12.33 -11.60
C PRO A 66 12.48 -13.67 -10.87
N LEU A 67 12.68 -13.60 -9.56
CA LEU A 67 12.66 -14.72 -8.64
C LEU A 67 11.63 -14.44 -7.54
N GLN A 68 10.67 -15.35 -7.42
CA GLN A 68 9.68 -15.38 -6.35
C GLN A 68 9.66 -16.77 -5.70
N TRP A 69 9.85 -16.80 -4.38
CA TRP A 69 9.81 -18.01 -3.56
C TRP A 69 10.88 -19.08 -3.93
N GLY A 70 10.53 -20.37 -3.96
CA GLY A 70 11.52 -21.45 -4.09
C GLY A 70 11.80 -21.87 -5.54
N TYR A 71 13.09 -21.95 -5.88
CA TYR A 71 13.62 -22.52 -7.13
C TYR A 71 14.61 -23.64 -6.87
N THR A 72 14.98 -24.39 -7.91
CA THR A 72 16.06 -25.40 -7.82
C THR A 72 17.40 -24.75 -7.43
N ASN A 73 18.26 -25.53 -6.76
CA ASN A 73 19.64 -25.13 -6.43
C ASN A 73 20.66 -25.57 -7.50
N ASP A 74 20.20 -26.02 -8.67
CA ASP A 74 21.08 -26.49 -9.74
C ASP A 74 22.03 -25.40 -10.24
N GLU A 75 23.30 -25.76 -10.45
CA GLU A 75 24.33 -24.82 -10.92
C GLU A 75 24.01 -24.25 -12.31
N GLU A 76 23.37 -25.04 -13.19
CA GLU A 76 22.93 -24.56 -14.50
C GLU A 76 21.86 -23.46 -14.35
N PHE A 77 20.90 -23.64 -13.44
CA PHE A 77 19.90 -22.62 -13.13
C PHE A 77 20.57 -21.36 -12.59
N SER A 78 21.50 -21.51 -11.65
CA SER A 78 22.25 -20.38 -11.09
C SER A 78 23.05 -19.61 -12.15
N CYS A 79 23.72 -20.31 -13.05
CA CYS A 79 24.44 -19.69 -14.16
C CYS A 79 23.51 -18.93 -15.11
N ARG A 80 22.31 -19.47 -15.41
CA ARG A 80 21.32 -18.78 -16.24
C ARG A 80 20.76 -17.54 -15.55
N ALA A 81 20.44 -17.63 -14.27
CA ALA A 81 19.96 -16.50 -13.48
C ALA A 81 20.98 -15.35 -13.45
N VAL A 82 22.27 -15.66 -13.29
CA VAL A 82 23.35 -14.67 -13.36
C VAL A 82 23.40 -13.95 -14.72
N ARG A 83 23.28 -14.70 -15.82
CA ARG A 83 23.24 -14.10 -17.17
C ARG A 83 22.02 -13.19 -17.34
N GLN A 84 20.84 -13.64 -16.93
CA GLN A 84 19.62 -12.84 -17.02
C GLN A 84 19.68 -11.58 -16.14
N LEU A 85 20.32 -11.64 -14.98
CA LEU A 85 20.53 -10.48 -14.12
C LEU A 85 21.45 -9.45 -14.80
N GLU A 86 22.51 -9.92 -15.46
CA GLU A 86 23.40 -9.07 -16.25
C GLU A 86 22.64 -8.35 -17.37
N ASP A 87 21.85 -9.11 -18.15
CA ASP A 87 21.03 -8.56 -19.23
C ASP A 87 19.99 -7.54 -18.72
N MET A 88 19.33 -7.85 -17.58
CA MET A 88 18.36 -6.94 -16.96
C MET A 88 19.02 -5.62 -16.53
N ILE A 89 20.16 -5.69 -15.82
CA ILE A 89 20.85 -4.48 -15.37
C ILE A 89 21.37 -3.70 -16.57
N GLU A 90 21.96 -4.35 -17.58
CA GLU A 90 22.43 -3.67 -18.80
C GLU A 90 21.30 -2.95 -19.53
N LEU A 91 20.16 -3.62 -19.72
CA LEU A 91 18.98 -3.06 -20.38
C LEU A 91 18.47 -1.80 -19.65
N LEU A 92 18.51 -1.84 -18.32
CA LEU A 92 17.82 -0.88 -17.47
C LEU A 92 18.74 0.17 -16.81
N TYR A 93 20.06 0.02 -16.95
CA TYR A 93 21.08 0.81 -16.25
C TYR A 93 20.89 2.34 -16.34
N ASN A 94 20.45 2.81 -17.51
CA ASN A 94 20.36 4.23 -17.83
C ASN A 94 19.05 4.89 -17.36
N HIS A 95 18.15 4.15 -16.71
CA HIS A 95 16.90 4.71 -16.19
C HIS A 95 17.13 5.35 -14.81
N PRO A 96 17.06 6.69 -14.68
CA PRO A 96 17.23 7.38 -13.38
C PRO A 96 16.11 7.07 -12.38
N SER A 97 14.93 6.61 -12.83
CA SER A 97 13.86 6.18 -11.95
C SER A 97 14.25 5.00 -11.06
N ILE A 98 15.09 4.08 -11.55
CA ILE A 98 15.48 2.89 -10.78
C ILE A 98 16.33 3.31 -9.59
N ALA A 99 15.82 3.04 -8.39
CA ALA A 99 16.44 3.37 -7.12
C ALA A 99 16.99 2.12 -6.40
N VAL A 100 16.34 0.97 -6.58
CA VAL A 100 16.68 -0.29 -5.91
C VAL A 100 16.67 -1.43 -6.91
N TRP A 101 17.72 -2.27 -6.87
CA TRP A 101 17.72 -3.61 -7.45
C TRP A 101 17.44 -4.62 -6.34
N CYS A 102 16.31 -5.32 -6.40
CA CYS A 102 16.00 -6.39 -5.46
C CYS A 102 16.20 -7.75 -6.14
N ILE A 103 16.88 -8.68 -5.48
CA ILE A 103 17.31 -9.94 -6.12
C ILE A 103 16.23 -11.03 -6.05
N HIS A 104 15.44 -11.07 -4.99
CA HIS A 104 14.48 -12.14 -4.77
C HIS A 104 13.30 -11.64 -3.94
N ASN A 105 12.07 -11.99 -4.34
CA ASN A 105 10.90 -11.84 -3.48
C ASN A 105 10.70 -13.06 -2.56
N GLU A 106 10.79 -12.83 -1.24
CA GLU A 106 10.46 -13.82 -0.20
C GLU A 106 11.13 -15.18 -0.40
N SER A 107 12.44 -15.20 -0.59
CA SER A 107 13.22 -16.43 -0.75
C SER A 107 12.99 -17.38 0.45
N PRO A 108 13.01 -18.72 0.25
CA PRO A 108 12.69 -19.69 1.29
C PRO A 108 13.50 -19.48 2.57
N TRP A 109 14.78 -19.10 2.47
CA TRP A 109 15.65 -18.89 3.63
C TRP A 109 15.27 -17.69 4.52
N SER A 110 14.35 -16.86 4.06
CA SER A 110 13.86 -15.66 4.75
C SER A 110 12.35 -15.64 4.99
N ALA A 111 11.62 -16.65 4.50
CA ALA A 111 10.17 -16.69 4.51
C ALA A 111 9.66 -17.89 5.35
N PRO A 112 9.72 -17.81 6.70
CA PRO A 112 9.40 -18.95 7.57
C PRO A 112 7.94 -19.40 7.46
N TRP A 113 7.02 -18.53 7.04
CA TRP A 113 5.62 -18.88 6.78
C TRP A 113 5.46 -19.97 5.71
N MET A 114 6.45 -20.16 4.83
CA MET A 114 6.43 -21.21 3.82
C MET A 114 6.51 -22.61 4.42
N ALA A 115 7.11 -22.77 5.61
CA ALA A 115 7.21 -24.05 6.30
C ALA A 115 5.83 -24.65 6.59
N GLU A 116 4.82 -23.80 6.82
CA GLU A 116 3.44 -24.22 7.08
C GLU A 116 2.70 -24.64 5.81
N ARG A 117 3.16 -24.18 4.63
CA ARG A 117 2.49 -24.38 3.34
C ARG A 117 3.20 -25.36 2.41
N THR A 118 4.46 -25.68 2.69
CA THR A 118 5.31 -26.48 1.79
C THR A 118 5.86 -27.70 2.51
N ARG A 119 5.44 -28.89 2.06
CA ARG A 119 5.81 -30.17 2.69
C ARG A 119 7.33 -30.44 2.73
N ASN A 120 8.07 -30.01 1.71
CA ASN A 120 9.51 -30.22 1.56
C ASN A 120 10.28 -28.89 1.68
N TYR A 121 9.87 -28.02 2.58
CA TYR A 121 10.52 -26.74 2.81
C TYR A 121 11.96 -26.92 3.29
N ASP A 122 12.90 -26.23 2.63
CA ASP A 122 14.30 -26.12 3.03
C ASP A 122 14.62 -24.64 3.33
N SER A 123 14.89 -24.34 4.59
CA SER A 123 15.22 -22.99 5.07
C SER A 123 16.60 -22.49 4.63
N GLY A 124 17.38 -23.29 3.90
CA GLY A 124 18.60 -22.87 3.22
C GLY A 124 18.45 -22.71 1.71
N GLN A 125 17.30 -23.07 1.14
CA GLN A 125 17.09 -23.12 -0.31
C GLN A 125 17.32 -21.73 -0.94
N ASN A 126 18.07 -21.70 -2.04
CA ASN A 126 18.45 -20.51 -2.82
C ASN A 126 19.34 -19.46 -2.13
N LEU A 127 19.77 -19.63 -0.87
CA LEU A 127 20.65 -18.65 -0.22
C LEU A 127 21.97 -18.42 -0.98
N LEU A 128 22.57 -19.47 -1.55
CA LEU A 128 23.80 -19.33 -2.34
C LEU A 128 23.54 -18.66 -3.71
N LEU A 129 22.39 -18.95 -4.32
CA LEU A 129 21.95 -18.28 -5.55
C LEU A 129 21.81 -16.77 -5.31
N ASP A 130 21.08 -16.39 -4.26
CA ASP A 130 20.79 -14.99 -3.96
C ASP A 130 22.06 -14.21 -3.62
N ARG A 131 23.00 -14.82 -2.87
CA ARG A 131 24.33 -14.23 -2.63
C ARG A 131 25.10 -14.03 -3.94
N ARG A 132 25.09 -15.00 -4.84
CA ARG A 132 25.79 -14.91 -6.13
C ARG A 132 25.23 -13.77 -6.98
N LEU A 133 23.91 -13.68 -7.07
CA LEU A 133 23.20 -12.61 -7.78
C LEU A 133 23.45 -11.23 -7.15
N TYR A 134 23.34 -11.13 -5.82
CA TYR A 134 23.62 -9.90 -5.06
C TYR A 134 25.00 -9.33 -5.34
N TYR A 135 26.05 -10.15 -5.20
CA TYR A 135 27.41 -9.68 -5.46
C TYR A 135 27.67 -9.38 -6.94
N ARG A 136 26.94 -10.03 -7.85
CA ARG A 136 27.02 -9.71 -9.28
C ARG A 136 26.38 -8.36 -9.58
N ALA A 137 25.18 -8.10 -9.07
CA ALA A 137 24.51 -6.80 -9.20
C ALA A 137 25.36 -5.65 -8.66
N LEU A 138 25.95 -5.79 -7.46
CA LEU A 138 26.85 -4.78 -6.89
C LEU A 138 28.09 -4.49 -7.75
N LYS A 139 28.56 -5.46 -8.54
CA LYS A 139 29.68 -5.25 -9.46
C LYS A 139 29.27 -4.50 -10.71
N LEU A 140 28.05 -4.73 -11.20
CA LEU A 140 27.52 -4.14 -12.42
C LEU A 140 27.02 -2.70 -12.19
N ASP A 141 26.38 -2.46 -11.05
CA ASP A 141 25.87 -1.14 -10.69
C ASP A 141 26.20 -0.80 -9.23
N ARG A 142 27.18 0.09 -9.07
CA ARG A 142 27.62 0.63 -7.77
C ARG A 142 26.89 1.91 -7.38
N THR A 143 26.02 2.43 -8.24
CA THR A 143 25.35 3.72 -8.05
C THR A 143 24.02 3.58 -7.32
N ARG A 144 23.46 2.36 -7.27
CA ARG A 144 22.15 2.05 -6.69
C ARG A 144 22.25 1.08 -5.53
N TYR A 145 21.23 1.09 -4.67
CA TYR A 145 21.11 0.11 -3.60
C TYR A 145 20.71 -1.25 -4.18
N VAL A 146 21.40 -2.30 -3.73
CA VAL A 146 21.03 -3.69 -4.06
C VAL A 146 20.47 -4.32 -2.80
N HIS A 147 19.25 -4.83 -2.88
CA HIS A 147 18.56 -5.55 -1.84
C HIS A 147 18.58 -7.05 -2.16
N MET A 148 19.10 -7.87 -1.25
CA MET A 148 19.29 -9.31 -1.55
C MET A 148 17.97 -10.08 -1.55
N ASN A 149 17.00 -9.68 -0.75
CA ASN A 149 15.73 -10.38 -0.65
C ASN A 149 14.68 -9.52 0.05
N SER A 150 13.55 -9.26 -0.61
CA SER A 150 12.43 -8.53 0.00
C SER A 150 11.73 -9.37 1.07
N GLY A 151 11.21 -8.67 2.07
CA GLY A 151 10.71 -9.25 3.31
C GLY A 151 11.79 -9.43 4.38
N THR A 152 13.05 -9.08 4.09
CA THR A 152 14.18 -9.13 5.04
C THR A 152 14.69 -7.71 5.35
N GLY A 153 14.18 -7.13 6.43
CA GLY A 153 14.49 -5.76 6.87
C GLY A 153 13.52 -4.70 6.32
N ASP A 154 12.88 -4.98 5.19
CA ASP A 154 11.76 -4.22 4.60
C ASP A 154 10.38 -4.88 4.84
N SER A 155 10.33 -6.13 5.31
CA SER A 155 9.15 -6.81 5.91
C SER A 155 7.79 -6.75 5.18
N HIS A 156 7.18 -7.91 4.98
CA HIS A 156 5.81 -8.04 4.45
C HIS A 156 4.81 -8.34 5.57
N VAL A 157 3.79 -7.49 5.73
CA VAL A 157 2.89 -7.55 6.89
C VAL A 157 1.43 -7.35 6.48
N TYR A 158 0.56 -8.25 6.95
CA TYR A 158 -0.85 -8.26 6.57
C TYR A 158 -1.84 -8.37 7.76
N PRO A 159 -1.68 -7.58 8.85
CA PRO A 159 -2.72 -7.48 9.86
C PRO A 159 -4.07 -7.08 9.28
N GLY A 160 -5.14 -7.71 9.76
CA GLY A 160 -6.51 -7.55 9.25
C GLY A 160 -6.84 -8.42 8.04
N TRP A 161 -5.86 -9.08 7.41
CA TRP A 161 -6.12 -9.99 6.29
C TRP A 161 -5.69 -11.42 6.57
N TYR A 162 -4.40 -11.65 6.87
CA TYR A 162 -3.89 -12.98 7.18
C TYR A 162 -3.92 -13.32 8.67
N TYR A 163 -3.94 -12.30 9.53
CA TYR A 163 -3.99 -12.45 10.98
C TYR A 163 -4.47 -11.16 11.62
N GLY A 164 -4.84 -11.22 12.91
CA GLY A 164 -5.09 -10.05 13.73
C GLY A 164 -6.17 -9.12 13.18
N SER A 165 -5.96 -7.82 13.34
CA SER A 165 -6.87 -6.73 12.95
C SER A 165 -6.10 -5.65 12.22
N TYR A 166 -6.76 -4.89 11.34
CA TYR A 166 -6.15 -3.69 10.74
C TYR A 166 -5.72 -2.67 11.82
N ARG A 167 -6.29 -2.74 13.03
CA ARG A 167 -5.87 -1.89 14.14
C ARG A 167 -4.45 -2.18 14.62
N ASP A 168 -3.91 -3.36 14.34
CA ASP A 168 -2.56 -3.74 14.75
C ASP A 168 -1.48 -2.89 14.04
N PHE A 169 -1.84 -2.16 12.97
CA PHE A 169 -0.96 -1.16 12.35
C PHE A 169 -0.60 0.01 13.29
N SER A 170 -1.31 0.20 14.40
CA SER A 170 -0.89 1.14 15.46
C SER A 170 0.48 0.79 16.07
N ASN A 171 0.85 -0.49 16.04
CA ASN A 171 2.14 -1.00 16.51
C ASN A 171 3.25 -0.89 15.46
N LEU A 172 2.96 -0.34 14.28
CA LEU A 172 3.90 -0.15 13.17
C LEU A 172 4.63 -1.45 12.77
N PRO A 173 3.90 -2.55 12.47
CA PRO A 173 4.53 -3.81 12.07
C PRO A 173 5.38 -3.62 10.80
N GLY A 174 6.47 -4.37 10.68
CA GLY A 174 7.35 -4.28 9.49
C GLY A 174 8.18 -3.00 9.38
N ALA A 175 8.22 -2.17 10.43
CA ALA A 175 9.19 -1.07 10.51
C ALA A 175 10.65 -1.59 10.33
N PRO A 176 11.53 -0.81 9.67
CA PRO A 176 11.33 0.58 9.29
C PRO A 176 10.80 0.84 7.88
N PHE A 177 10.58 -0.20 7.06
CA PHE A 177 10.33 -0.01 5.64
C PHE A 177 9.34 -1.03 5.06
N PRO A 178 8.10 -1.15 5.55
CA PRO A 178 7.14 -2.16 5.10
C PRO A 178 6.91 -2.13 3.59
N THR A 179 7.44 -3.10 2.84
CA THR A 179 7.34 -3.17 1.37
C THR A 179 6.10 -3.89 0.85
N GLU A 180 5.35 -4.53 1.75
CA GLU A 180 4.04 -5.09 1.44
C GLU A 180 3.10 -5.00 2.63
N PHE A 181 1.91 -4.46 2.38
CA PHE A 181 0.77 -4.53 3.27
C PHE A 181 -0.53 -4.27 2.51
N GLY A 182 -1.65 -4.82 2.99
CA GLY A 182 -2.96 -4.58 2.42
C GLY A 182 -3.97 -5.69 2.71
N CYS A 183 -5.07 -5.66 1.98
CA CYS A 183 -6.08 -6.72 1.96
C CYS A 183 -6.77 -6.77 0.59
N GLN A 184 -7.43 -7.89 0.27
CA GLN A 184 -8.20 -7.97 -0.98
C GLN A 184 -9.50 -7.16 -0.89
N ALA A 185 -9.97 -6.74 -2.06
CA ALA A 185 -11.34 -6.25 -2.24
C ALA A 185 -11.88 -6.70 -3.60
N LEU A 186 -13.17 -7.01 -3.65
CA LEU A 186 -13.83 -7.33 -4.91
C LEU A 186 -13.87 -6.07 -5.81
N PRO A 187 -13.68 -6.23 -7.13
CA PRO A 187 -14.03 -5.20 -8.11
C PRO A 187 -15.52 -4.80 -8.03
N GLU A 188 -15.88 -3.73 -8.73
CA GLU A 188 -17.29 -3.39 -8.93
C GLU A 188 -18.04 -4.54 -9.63
N VAL A 189 -19.34 -4.68 -9.33
CA VAL A 189 -20.18 -5.75 -9.89
C VAL A 189 -20.18 -5.77 -11.42
N GLU A 190 -20.07 -4.61 -12.07
CA GLU A 190 -19.96 -4.56 -13.53
C GLU A 190 -18.68 -5.24 -14.04
N SER A 191 -17.55 -5.07 -13.36
CA SER A 191 -16.30 -5.73 -13.71
C SER A 191 -16.37 -7.23 -13.43
N LEU A 192 -16.98 -7.63 -12.30
CA LEU A 192 -17.20 -9.04 -11.95
C LEU A 192 -18.01 -9.78 -13.03
N LYS A 193 -19.08 -9.17 -13.53
CA LYS A 193 -19.94 -9.72 -14.59
C LYS A 193 -19.24 -9.96 -15.93
N ARG A 194 -18.03 -9.41 -16.13
CA ARG A 194 -17.24 -9.62 -17.35
C ARG A 194 -16.45 -10.92 -17.33
N PHE A 195 -16.20 -11.50 -16.16
CA PHE A 195 -15.40 -12.73 -16.03
C PHE A 195 -16.04 -13.82 -15.17
N ILE A 196 -17.15 -13.53 -14.47
CA ILE A 196 -17.93 -14.52 -13.73
C ILE A 196 -19.33 -14.62 -14.35
N LEU A 197 -19.76 -15.85 -14.64
CA LEU A 197 -21.08 -16.12 -15.20
C LEU A 197 -22.19 -15.74 -14.21
N PRO A 198 -23.35 -15.23 -14.68
CA PRO A 198 -24.45 -14.79 -13.82
C PRO A 198 -24.88 -15.82 -12.76
N GLU A 199 -24.94 -17.10 -13.12
CA GLU A 199 -25.33 -18.22 -12.24
C GLU A 199 -24.29 -18.57 -11.18
N SER A 200 -23.04 -18.12 -11.35
CA SER A 200 -21.91 -18.32 -10.45
C SER A 200 -21.53 -17.07 -9.66
N LEU A 201 -22.16 -15.93 -9.97
CA LEU A 201 -21.87 -14.63 -9.37
C LEU A 201 -22.29 -14.56 -7.89
N TRP A 202 -23.29 -15.35 -7.48
CA TRP A 202 -23.77 -15.38 -6.10
C TRP A 202 -24.38 -16.76 -5.74
N PRO A 203 -24.14 -17.29 -4.51
CA PRO A 203 -23.18 -16.83 -3.50
C PRO A 203 -21.73 -17.11 -3.92
N VAL A 204 -20.76 -16.48 -3.24
CA VAL A 204 -19.31 -16.71 -3.51
C VAL A 204 -18.76 -17.98 -2.86
N GLU A 205 -19.49 -18.54 -1.88
CA GLU A 205 -19.18 -19.79 -1.20
C GLU A 205 -20.01 -20.98 -1.73
N GLY A 206 -19.68 -22.19 -1.25
CA GLY A 206 -20.41 -23.41 -1.57
C GLY A 206 -20.13 -23.89 -2.99
N LYS A 207 -21.17 -24.09 -3.79
CA LYS A 207 -21.03 -24.64 -5.15
C LYS A 207 -20.20 -23.77 -6.10
N ASN A 208 -20.06 -22.47 -5.80
CA ASN A 208 -19.35 -21.51 -6.64
C ASN A 208 -17.91 -21.24 -6.14
N SER A 209 -17.49 -21.77 -4.98
CA SER A 209 -16.19 -21.48 -4.36
C SER A 209 -15.01 -21.65 -5.32
N ALA A 210 -14.99 -22.75 -6.08
CA ALA A 210 -13.89 -23.04 -7.00
C ALA A 210 -13.71 -21.97 -8.10
N ILE A 211 -14.79 -21.33 -8.56
CA ILE A 211 -14.72 -20.25 -9.57
C ILE A 211 -14.13 -19.00 -8.95
N TRP A 212 -14.56 -18.67 -7.73
CA TRP A 212 -14.07 -17.50 -7.00
C TRP A 212 -12.61 -17.66 -6.57
N GLU A 213 -12.24 -18.84 -6.08
CA GLU A 213 -10.86 -19.20 -5.74
C GLU A 213 -9.96 -19.22 -6.98
N PHE A 214 -10.47 -19.69 -8.13
CA PHE A 214 -9.76 -19.58 -9.41
C PHE A 214 -9.46 -18.12 -9.73
N HIS A 215 -10.42 -17.22 -9.54
CA HIS A 215 -10.23 -15.77 -9.64
C HIS A 215 -9.57 -15.15 -8.39
N ASN A 216 -8.83 -15.95 -7.61
CA ASN A 216 -7.97 -15.57 -6.50
C ASN A 216 -8.67 -14.98 -5.26
N LEU A 217 -10.00 -15.11 -5.14
CA LEU A 217 -10.71 -14.70 -3.93
C LEU A 217 -10.29 -15.61 -2.77
N GLN A 218 -9.74 -15.00 -1.72
CA GLN A 218 -9.41 -15.67 -0.47
C GLN A 218 -10.64 -15.68 0.46
N ILE A 219 -11.53 -16.66 0.23
CA ILE A 219 -12.84 -16.78 0.90
C ILE A 219 -12.70 -16.84 2.42
N ARG A 220 -11.76 -17.65 2.92
CA ARG A 220 -11.52 -17.79 4.36
C ARG A 220 -11.11 -16.46 4.98
N GLU A 221 -10.14 -15.77 4.40
CA GLU A 221 -9.62 -14.50 4.88
C GLU A 221 -10.73 -13.43 4.88
N LEU A 222 -11.51 -13.35 3.79
CA LEU A 222 -12.64 -12.44 3.64
C LEU A 222 -13.68 -12.58 4.77
N PHE A 223 -14.14 -13.81 5.04
CA PHE A 223 -15.26 -14.06 5.97
C PHE A 223 -14.82 -14.33 7.41
N GLN A 224 -13.69 -15.01 7.63
CA GLN A 224 -13.29 -15.47 8.97
C GLN A 224 -12.34 -14.48 9.66
N ILE A 225 -11.45 -13.83 8.90
CA ILE A 225 -10.43 -12.92 9.46
C ILE A 225 -10.92 -11.47 9.36
N ALA A 226 -11.16 -11.00 8.14
CA ALA A 226 -11.64 -9.64 7.88
C ALA A 226 -13.12 -9.45 8.31
N LYS A 227 -13.88 -10.56 8.43
CA LYS A 227 -15.29 -10.58 8.88
C LYS A 227 -16.20 -9.68 8.04
N ILE A 228 -15.92 -9.58 6.75
CA ILE A 228 -16.71 -8.81 5.80
C ILE A 228 -18.02 -9.56 5.54
N LYS A 229 -19.15 -8.85 5.64
CA LYS A 229 -20.49 -9.42 5.45
C LYS A 229 -21.10 -8.91 4.14
N GLY A 230 -22.04 -9.67 3.59
CA GLY A 230 -22.91 -9.23 2.51
C GLY A 230 -24.00 -10.27 2.23
N ASN A 231 -25.22 -9.82 1.94
CA ASN A 231 -26.36 -10.67 1.59
C ASN A 231 -26.59 -10.77 0.07
N SER A 232 -25.84 -10.01 -0.72
CA SER A 232 -25.77 -10.07 -2.18
C SER A 232 -24.36 -9.77 -2.67
N ILE A 233 -24.10 -9.97 -3.96
CA ILE A 233 -22.79 -9.65 -4.55
C ILE A 233 -22.52 -8.14 -4.51
N GLU A 234 -23.54 -7.31 -4.68
CA GLU A 234 -23.46 -5.85 -4.57
C GLU A 234 -23.05 -5.43 -3.14
N GLU A 235 -23.70 -5.99 -2.13
CA GLU A 235 -23.40 -5.68 -0.73
C GLU A 235 -21.99 -6.19 -0.36
N LEU A 236 -21.62 -7.40 -0.78
CA LEU A 236 -20.30 -7.96 -0.51
C LEU A 236 -19.19 -7.15 -1.20
N ALA A 237 -19.39 -6.76 -2.46
CA ALA A 237 -18.43 -5.94 -3.19
C ALA A 237 -18.23 -4.58 -2.51
N GLN A 238 -19.33 -3.89 -2.19
CA GLN A 238 -19.28 -2.61 -1.49
C GLN A 238 -18.60 -2.72 -0.12
N ASN A 239 -18.97 -3.71 0.70
CA ASN A 239 -18.41 -3.88 2.04
C ASN A 239 -16.93 -4.29 2.00
N SER A 240 -16.51 -5.09 1.01
CA SER A 240 -15.10 -5.45 0.83
C SER A 240 -14.24 -4.25 0.42
N GLN A 241 -14.73 -3.38 -0.48
CA GLN A 241 -14.01 -2.16 -0.87
C GLN A 241 -13.93 -1.16 0.28
N LYS A 242 -15.00 -0.97 1.05
CA LYS A 242 -15.00 -0.14 2.28
C LYS A 242 -13.98 -0.64 3.29
N TYR A 243 -13.93 -1.95 3.50
CA TYR A 243 -12.95 -2.57 4.40
C TYR A 243 -11.51 -2.31 3.93
N GLN A 244 -11.22 -2.50 2.63
CA GLN A 244 -9.90 -2.22 2.06
C GLN A 244 -9.53 -0.74 2.19
N ALA A 245 -10.44 0.18 1.85
CA ALA A 245 -10.22 1.60 2.01
C ALA A 245 -9.90 1.97 3.46
N GLN A 246 -10.65 1.42 4.41
CA GLN A 246 -10.43 1.66 5.84
C GLN A 246 -9.08 1.13 6.31
N LEU A 247 -8.74 -0.12 5.98
CA LEU A 247 -7.48 -0.74 6.39
C LEU A 247 -6.29 0.04 5.84
N LEU A 248 -6.30 0.33 4.54
CA LEU A 248 -5.19 1.05 3.88
C LEU A 248 -5.03 2.46 4.44
N LYS A 249 -6.14 3.20 4.59
CA LYS A 249 -6.09 4.55 5.18
C LYS A 249 -5.50 4.53 6.58
N TYR A 250 -5.99 3.62 7.43
CA TYR A 250 -5.50 3.49 8.80
C TYR A 250 -4.01 3.14 8.85
N ALA A 251 -3.58 2.13 8.09
CA ALA A 251 -2.19 1.71 8.04
C ALA A 251 -1.25 2.84 7.58
N ILE A 252 -1.59 3.50 6.47
CA ILE A 252 -0.78 4.56 5.88
C ILE A 252 -0.68 5.76 6.81
N GLU A 253 -1.79 6.19 7.42
CA GLU A 253 -1.76 7.31 8.36
C GLU A 253 -0.86 7.02 9.57
N ARG A 254 -0.90 5.81 10.14
CA ARG A 254 -0.01 5.40 11.24
C ARG A 254 1.44 5.37 10.84
N TYR A 255 1.76 4.77 9.70
CA TYR A 255 3.13 4.72 9.19
C TYR A 255 3.69 6.10 8.87
N ARG A 256 2.87 6.98 8.27
CA ARG A 256 3.31 8.35 7.95
C ARG A 256 3.47 9.20 9.19
N LEU A 257 2.65 9.03 10.23
CA LEU A 257 2.84 9.71 11.51
C LEU A 257 4.22 9.41 12.11
N ALA A 258 4.68 8.15 11.99
CA ALA A 258 5.98 7.68 12.47
C ALA A 258 7.15 7.95 11.52
N LYS A 259 6.98 8.88 10.56
CA LYS A 259 7.98 9.27 9.56
C LYS A 259 9.33 9.62 10.20
N TYR A 260 10.38 8.94 9.74
CA TYR A 260 11.79 9.02 10.15
C TYR A 260 12.10 8.75 11.63
N GLU A 261 11.10 8.66 12.50
CA GLU A 261 11.29 8.13 13.85
C GLU A 261 11.40 6.60 13.79
N LYS A 262 10.47 5.96 13.08
CA LYS A 262 10.41 4.50 12.93
C LYS A 262 10.18 4.05 11.50
N ILE A 263 9.53 4.86 10.66
CA ILE A 263 9.20 4.49 9.28
C ILE A 263 9.89 5.41 8.27
N SER A 264 10.66 4.82 7.37
CA SER A 264 11.41 5.54 6.32
C SER A 264 10.78 5.44 4.93
N GLY A 265 9.85 4.49 4.74
CA GLY A 265 9.08 4.31 3.52
C GLY A 265 8.06 3.19 3.69
N LEU A 266 7.12 3.10 2.76
CA LEU A 266 6.03 2.13 2.82
C LEU A 266 5.50 1.84 1.41
N PHE A 267 5.20 0.57 1.12
CA PHE A 267 4.64 0.14 -0.16
C PHE A 267 3.37 -0.68 0.05
N GLN A 268 2.26 -0.16 -0.47
CA GLN A 268 1.00 -0.90 -0.46
C GLN A 268 1.07 -2.06 -1.47
N PHE A 269 0.57 -3.24 -1.09
CA PHE A 269 0.35 -4.36 -2.00
C PHE A 269 -1.14 -4.43 -2.32
N MET A 270 -1.60 -4.28 -3.57
CA MET A 270 -0.87 -3.83 -4.78
C MET A 270 -1.70 -2.83 -5.60
N PHE A 271 -1.16 -2.27 -6.67
CA PHE A 271 -1.81 -1.21 -7.45
C PHE A 271 -2.92 -1.73 -8.37
N SER A 272 -2.60 -2.64 -9.27
CA SER A 272 -3.50 -3.12 -10.33
C SER A 272 -3.59 -4.64 -10.40
N ASP A 273 -4.75 -5.16 -10.81
CA ASP A 273 -4.85 -6.56 -11.25
C ASP A 273 -4.20 -6.75 -12.63
N CYS A 274 -3.41 -7.82 -12.77
CA CYS A 274 -2.79 -8.19 -14.04
C CYS A 274 -3.66 -9.10 -14.92
N TRP A 275 -4.75 -9.66 -14.37
CA TRP A 275 -5.74 -10.46 -15.08
C TRP A 275 -7.12 -10.33 -14.39
N PRO A 276 -8.23 -10.82 -14.96
CA PRO A 276 -9.53 -10.75 -14.29
C PRO A 276 -9.54 -11.53 -12.96
N SER A 277 -9.34 -10.83 -11.84
CA SER A 277 -9.17 -11.45 -10.53
C SER A 277 -9.67 -10.57 -9.38
N VAL A 278 -9.79 -11.17 -8.21
CA VAL A 278 -9.94 -10.50 -6.92
C VAL A 278 -8.60 -10.58 -6.17
N THR A 279 -7.89 -9.46 -6.10
CA THR A 279 -6.60 -9.38 -5.39
C THR A 279 -6.58 -8.18 -4.44
N TRP A 280 -5.40 -7.89 -3.89
CA TRP A 280 -5.11 -6.69 -3.11
C TRP A 280 -5.04 -5.40 -3.92
N SER A 281 -5.28 -5.49 -5.24
CA SER A 281 -5.32 -4.33 -6.13
C SER A 281 -6.28 -3.25 -5.62
N VAL A 282 -5.87 -2.00 -5.74
CA VAL A 282 -6.76 -0.83 -5.55
C VAL A 282 -7.40 -0.37 -6.87
N VAL A 283 -6.92 -0.90 -8.00
CA VAL A 283 -7.42 -0.67 -9.34
C VAL A 283 -7.66 -2.02 -10.00
N ASP A 284 -8.87 -2.27 -10.50
CA ASP A 284 -9.18 -3.58 -11.08
C ASP A 284 -8.49 -3.81 -12.45
N TYR A 285 -8.69 -5.00 -13.03
CA TYR A 285 -8.10 -5.39 -14.31
C TYR A 285 -8.46 -4.43 -15.46
N TYR A 286 -9.68 -3.87 -15.44
CA TYR A 286 -10.17 -2.92 -16.44
C TYR A 286 -9.77 -1.47 -16.14
N ARG A 287 -8.93 -1.27 -15.14
CA ARG A 287 -8.52 0.02 -14.58
C ARG A 287 -9.64 0.86 -14.00
N LYS A 288 -10.65 0.22 -13.40
CA LYS A 288 -11.59 0.93 -12.55
C LYS A 288 -11.02 1.06 -11.13
N PRO A 289 -10.92 2.28 -10.57
CA PRO A 289 -10.47 2.46 -9.20
C PRO A 289 -11.50 1.91 -8.21
N LYS A 290 -11.04 1.14 -7.22
CA LYS A 290 -11.82 0.72 -6.05
C LYS A 290 -11.81 1.81 -4.98
N GLU A 291 -12.62 1.68 -3.93
CA GLU A 291 -12.56 2.61 -2.78
C GLU A 291 -11.13 2.70 -2.17
N GLY A 292 -10.36 1.61 -2.22
CA GLY A 292 -8.96 1.58 -1.80
C GLY A 292 -8.06 2.60 -2.52
N TYR A 293 -8.29 2.89 -3.81
CA TYR A 293 -7.52 3.88 -4.57
C TYR A 293 -7.72 5.29 -4.02
N TRP A 294 -8.96 5.63 -3.67
CA TRP A 294 -9.30 6.92 -3.08
C TRP A 294 -8.75 7.06 -1.66
N ALA A 295 -8.71 5.96 -0.90
CA ALA A 295 -8.03 5.90 0.38
C ALA A 295 -6.52 6.17 0.25
N LEU A 296 -5.85 5.58 -0.75
CA LEU A 296 -4.44 5.89 -1.06
C LEU A 296 -4.27 7.37 -1.39
N LYS A 297 -5.06 7.90 -2.32
CA LYS A 297 -5.01 9.30 -2.75
C LYS A 297 -5.12 10.26 -1.58
N SER A 298 -6.04 9.99 -0.66
CA SER A 298 -6.23 10.77 0.57
C SER A 298 -5.06 10.60 1.56
N ALA A 299 -4.66 9.36 1.87
CA ALA A 299 -3.67 9.08 2.90
C ALA A 299 -2.22 9.36 2.47
N PHE A 300 -1.96 9.46 1.17
CA PHE A 300 -0.64 9.81 0.63
C PHE A 300 -0.49 11.28 0.25
N GLN A 301 -1.47 12.16 0.52
CA GLN A 301 -1.34 13.60 0.26
C GLN A 301 0.02 14.17 0.74
N PRO A 302 0.73 14.97 -0.08
CA PRO A 302 2.04 15.54 0.29
C PRO A 302 2.01 16.36 1.58
N VAL A 303 0.87 17.00 1.85
CA VAL A 303 0.57 17.59 3.16
C VAL A 303 -0.66 16.88 3.68
N LEU A 304 -0.61 16.38 4.91
CA LEU A 304 -1.71 15.57 5.45
C LEU A 304 -2.01 15.95 6.90
N PRO A 305 -3.17 16.56 7.17
CA PRO A 305 -3.68 16.67 8.54
C PRO A 305 -4.26 15.33 8.99
N ILE A 306 -3.94 14.89 10.20
CA ILE A 306 -4.42 13.63 10.80
C ILE A 306 -4.90 13.92 12.22
N ALA A 307 -5.96 13.24 12.64
CA ALA A 307 -6.37 13.21 14.04
C ALA A 307 -6.28 11.80 14.61
N ILE A 308 -5.70 11.66 15.80
CA ILE A 308 -5.71 10.43 16.60
C ILE A 308 -6.54 10.68 17.84
N VAL A 309 -7.49 9.79 18.12
CA VAL A 309 -8.45 9.97 19.20
C VAL A 309 -8.06 9.08 20.37
N GLU A 310 -7.92 9.70 21.53
CA GLU A 310 -7.49 9.06 22.77
C GLU A 310 -8.49 9.33 23.88
N ASN A 311 -8.70 8.34 24.74
CA ASN A 311 -9.42 8.50 25.99
C ASN A 311 -8.44 8.75 27.14
N THR A 312 -8.82 9.64 28.05
CA THR A 312 -8.12 9.80 29.32
C THR A 312 -8.67 8.87 30.39
N SER A 313 -7.90 8.68 31.46
CA SER A 313 -8.32 8.01 32.68
C SER A 313 -9.56 8.63 33.34
N ASN A 314 -9.91 9.87 32.98
CA ASN A 314 -11.00 10.65 33.59
C ASN A 314 -12.27 10.68 32.71
N ASN A 315 -12.41 9.77 31.74
CA ASN A 315 -13.51 9.74 30.77
C ASN A 315 -13.65 11.01 29.90
N SER A 316 -12.58 11.81 29.77
CA SER A 316 -12.53 12.84 28.72
C SER A 316 -11.89 12.26 27.47
N THR A 317 -12.43 12.61 26.31
CA THR A 317 -11.92 12.18 25.01
C THR A 317 -11.36 13.39 24.28
N TYR A 318 -10.17 13.27 23.69
CA TYR A 318 -9.61 14.30 22.84
C TYR A 318 -9.07 13.72 21.53
N ALA A 319 -9.02 14.55 20.50
CA ALA A 319 -8.35 14.25 19.24
C ALA A 319 -7.05 15.06 19.16
N ARG A 320 -5.90 14.38 19.11
CA ARG A 320 -4.61 15.01 18.83
C ARG A 320 -4.48 15.25 17.34
N VAL A 321 -4.20 16.48 16.95
CA VAL A 321 -4.05 16.87 15.55
C VAL A 321 -2.57 16.94 15.20
N TYR A 322 -2.21 16.16 14.17
CA TYR A 322 -0.90 16.12 13.56
C TYR A 322 -0.98 16.70 12.16
N VAL A 323 0.13 17.27 11.68
CA VAL A 323 0.28 17.61 10.26
C VAL A 323 1.61 17.06 9.76
N ILE A 324 1.52 16.34 8.65
CA ILE A 324 2.66 15.81 7.91
C ILE A 324 2.91 16.72 6.71
N ASN A 325 4.16 17.08 6.45
CA ASN A 325 4.59 17.87 5.30
C ASN A 325 5.77 17.19 4.62
N ASP A 326 5.55 16.61 3.45
CA ASP A 326 6.59 16.00 2.60
C ASP A 326 7.23 16.99 1.62
N LEU A 327 6.79 18.26 1.61
CA LEU A 327 7.37 19.26 0.72
C LEU A 327 8.75 19.71 1.19
N GLY A 328 9.57 20.19 0.26
CA GLY A 328 10.90 20.76 0.55
C GLY A 328 10.92 22.18 1.09
N ARG A 329 9.76 22.67 1.56
CA ARG A 329 9.57 24.01 2.08
C ARG A 329 8.65 24.00 3.28
N ASP A 330 8.87 24.97 4.16
CA ASP A 330 7.99 25.21 5.30
C ASP A 330 6.65 25.78 4.80
N ILE A 331 5.58 25.50 5.54
CA ILE A 331 4.23 25.96 5.23
C ILE A 331 3.71 26.80 6.39
N GLN A 332 3.25 28.02 6.11
CA GLN A 332 2.41 28.75 7.05
C GLN A 332 0.97 28.30 6.83
N GLY A 333 0.48 27.46 7.73
CA GLY A 333 -0.82 26.81 7.62
C GLY A 333 -1.86 27.39 8.57
N LEU A 334 -3.12 27.34 8.14
CA LEU A 334 -4.30 27.57 8.97
C LEU A 334 -5.16 26.29 8.92
N PRO A 335 -4.84 25.24 9.69
CA PRO A 335 -5.75 24.13 9.91
C PRO A 335 -7.06 24.63 10.50
N LYS A 336 -8.15 24.32 9.82
CA LYS A 336 -9.52 24.43 10.29
C LYS A 336 -10.02 23.02 10.57
N TRP A 337 -10.77 22.86 11.64
CA TRP A 337 -11.38 21.60 12.00
C TRP A 337 -12.85 21.80 12.29
N ARG A 338 -13.63 20.77 12.00
CA ARG A 338 -15.06 20.72 12.28
C ARG A 338 -15.44 19.34 12.76
N LEU A 339 -16.02 19.26 13.95
CA LEU A 339 -16.65 18.06 14.48
C LEU A 339 -18.14 18.13 14.15
N GLU A 340 -18.60 17.20 13.32
CA GLU A 340 -19.98 17.09 12.89
C GLU A 340 -20.62 15.89 13.57
N GLY A 341 -21.84 16.06 14.09
CA GLY A 341 -22.70 14.98 14.55
C GLY A 341 -23.96 14.89 13.69
N ASN A 342 -24.85 13.96 14.03
CA ASN A 342 -26.09 13.71 13.28
C ASN A 342 -27.01 14.94 13.12
N GLN A 343 -26.95 15.90 14.04
CA GLN A 343 -27.81 17.10 14.07
C GLN A 343 -27.09 18.39 13.61
N GLY A 344 -25.85 18.30 13.12
CA GLY A 344 -25.07 19.45 12.65
C GLY A 344 -23.69 19.56 13.29
N VAL A 345 -23.11 20.75 13.24
CA VAL A 345 -21.76 21.02 13.77
C VAL A 345 -21.81 21.06 15.31
N LEU A 346 -21.06 20.17 15.95
CA LEU A 346 -20.91 20.11 17.40
C LEU A 346 -19.86 21.10 17.89
N SER A 347 -18.78 21.24 17.13
CA SER A 347 -17.68 22.15 17.45
C SER A 347 -16.85 22.44 16.20
N GLU A 348 -16.25 23.62 16.09
CA GLU A 348 -15.30 23.96 15.04
C GLU A 348 -14.27 24.98 15.54
N GLY A 349 -13.13 25.04 14.86
CA GLY A 349 -12.06 25.95 15.24
C GLY A 349 -10.98 26.02 14.19
N GLN A 350 -10.04 26.94 14.41
CA GLN A 350 -8.88 27.12 13.56
C GLN A 350 -7.68 27.60 14.37
N GLU A 351 -6.49 27.22 13.93
CA GLU A 351 -5.24 27.62 14.59
C GLU A 351 -4.17 27.89 13.54
N ARG A 352 -3.38 28.97 13.69
CA ARG A 352 -2.26 29.23 12.78
C ARG A 352 -1.04 28.45 13.26
N ILE A 353 -0.44 27.68 12.36
CA ILE A 353 0.74 26.87 12.65
C ILE A 353 1.82 27.05 11.57
N CYS A 354 3.08 26.92 11.96
CA CYS A 354 4.19 26.83 11.03
C CYS A 354 4.59 25.36 10.92
N ILE A 355 4.47 24.78 9.72
CA ILE A 355 4.73 23.38 9.45
C ILE A 355 6.09 23.24 8.76
N PRO A 356 7.13 22.72 9.44
CA PRO A 356 8.45 22.57 8.83
C PRO A 356 8.42 21.63 7.62
N LYS A 357 9.31 21.86 6.67
CA LYS A 357 9.56 20.93 5.55
C LYS A 357 9.92 19.53 6.03
N ASP A 358 9.53 18.51 5.24
CA ASP A 358 9.86 17.10 5.44
C ASP A 358 9.68 16.61 6.90
N SER A 359 8.51 16.89 7.50
CA SER A 359 8.24 16.68 8.92
C SER A 359 6.89 16.03 9.22
N SER A 360 6.77 15.43 10.41
CA SER A 360 5.53 14.94 11.03
C SER A 360 5.51 15.45 12.48
N LYS A 361 4.50 16.25 12.86
CA LYS A 361 4.42 16.85 14.20
C LYS A 361 2.99 16.96 14.72
N GLU A 362 2.82 16.80 16.02
CA GLU A 362 1.62 17.20 16.78
C GLU A 362 1.59 18.73 16.91
N TYR A 363 0.41 19.35 16.80
CA TYR A 363 0.25 20.79 16.97
C TYR A 363 -0.71 21.15 18.11
N PHE A 364 -1.90 20.57 18.13
CA PHE A 364 -2.92 20.91 19.11
C PHE A 364 -3.87 19.74 19.37
N LYS A 365 -4.71 19.90 20.38
CA LYS A 365 -5.74 18.92 20.78
C LYS A 365 -7.11 19.54 20.65
N ILE A 366 -8.06 18.74 20.17
CA ILE A 366 -9.48 19.09 20.11
C ILE A 366 -10.18 18.29 21.21
N GLU A 367 -10.80 18.96 22.16
CA GLU A 367 -11.65 18.30 23.15
C GLU A 367 -12.92 17.79 22.44
N LEU A 368 -13.24 16.50 22.62
CA LEU A 368 -14.45 15.91 22.08
C LEU A 368 -15.55 15.92 23.15
N PRO A 369 -16.84 16.07 22.76
CA PRO A 369 -17.95 16.04 23.70
C PRO A 369 -17.97 14.76 24.53
N SER A 370 -18.33 14.87 25.81
CA SER A 370 -18.53 13.72 26.70
C SER A 370 -20.02 13.59 27.07
N PRO A 371 -20.67 12.42 26.85
CA PRO A 371 -20.10 11.19 26.29
C PRO A 371 -19.85 11.29 24.77
N PHE A 372 -18.76 10.68 24.30
CA PHE A 372 -18.45 10.58 22.88
C PHE A 372 -18.92 9.24 22.30
N SER A 373 -19.88 9.26 21.37
CA SER A 373 -20.31 8.06 20.63
C SER A 373 -19.46 7.87 19.36
N GLN A 374 -18.80 6.72 19.25
CA GLN A 374 -18.13 6.32 18.00
C GLN A 374 -19.14 6.10 16.87
N GLY A 375 -18.77 6.42 15.64
CA GLY A 375 -19.54 6.09 14.43
C GLY A 375 -20.71 7.04 14.10
N GLU A 376 -21.12 7.91 15.02
CA GLU A 376 -22.15 8.94 14.78
C GLU A 376 -21.57 10.32 14.47
N ASN A 377 -20.27 10.51 14.72
CA ASN A 377 -19.59 11.78 14.59
C ASN A 377 -18.49 11.69 13.52
N ARG A 378 -18.32 12.77 12.76
CA ARG A 378 -17.31 12.94 11.71
C ARG A 378 -16.40 14.12 12.06
N LEU A 379 -15.10 13.89 12.07
CA LEU A 379 -14.12 14.97 12.19
C LEU A 379 -13.64 15.31 10.79
N VAL A 380 -13.75 16.57 10.43
CA VAL A 380 -13.24 17.13 9.18
C VAL A 380 -12.03 17.99 9.54
N LEU A 381 -10.90 17.72 8.90
CA LEU A 381 -9.69 18.53 8.99
C LEU A 381 -9.40 19.12 7.61
N ALA A 382 -9.30 20.43 7.51
CA ALA A 382 -8.95 21.12 6.27
C ALA A 382 -7.81 22.09 6.56
N LEU A 383 -6.71 21.97 5.82
CA LEU A 383 -5.55 22.83 5.96
C LEU A 383 -5.54 23.87 4.83
N TYR A 384 -5.50 25.15 5.21
CA TYR A 384 -5.41 26.26 4.28
C TYR A 384 -4.03 26.93 4.35
N ASP A 385 -3.59 27.54 3.26
CA ASP A 385 -2.35 28.34 3.25
C ASP A 385 -2.61 29.78 3.73
N SER A 386 -1.57 30.62 3.68
CA SER A 386 -1.66 32.04 4.06
C SER A 386 -2.61 32.88 3.20
N LYS A 387 -2.99 32.39 2.01
CA LYS A 387 -3.93 33.03 1.08
C LYS A 387 -5.36 32.47 1.21
N GLU A 388 -5.57 31.56 2.15
CA GLU A 388 -6.81 30.80 2.35
C GLU A 388 -7.15 29.84 1.21
N ASP A 389 -6.15 29.43 0.42
CA ASP A 389 -6.30 28.34 -0.55
C ASP A 389 -6.23 26.99 0.18
N LEU A 390 -7.12 26.04 -0.16
CA LEU A 390 -7.12 24.70 0.42
C LEU A 390 -5.85 23.93 -0.02
N ILE A 391 -5.02 23.52 0.94
CA ILE A 391 -3.82 22.71 0.71
C ILE A 391 -4.15 21.22 0.73
N ALA A 392 -4.88 20.78 1.77
CA ALA A 392 -5.15 19.38 2.03
C ALA A 392 -6.39 19.25 2.91
N GLU A 393 -7.14 18.17 2.72
CA GLU A 393 -8.26 17.82 3.57
C GLU A 393 -8.21 16.35 3.96
N ASN A 394 -8.68 16.05 5.16
CA ASN A 394 -8.78 14.69 5.64
C ASN A 394 -10.03 14.51 6.49
N TYR A 395 -10.55 13.28 6.47
CA TYR A 395 -11.72 12.86 7.23
C TYR A 395 -11.30 11.69 8.14
N PRO A 396 -10.59 11.97 9.26
CA PRO A 396 -10.15 10.92 10.17
C PRO A 396 -11.34 10.16 10.73
N LYS A 397 -11.24 8.83 10.74
CA LYS A 397 -12.25 8.03 11.40
C LYS A 397 -12.07 8.15 12.90
N ILE A 398 -13.12 8.57 13.59
CA ILE A 398 -13.08 8.73 15.05
C ILE A 398 -13.37 7.36 15.69
N GLU A 399 -12.33 6.55 15.84
CA GLU A 399 -12.37 5.30 16.59
C GLU A 399 -11.60 5.50 17.91
N LEU A 400 -12.20 5.16 19.05
CA LEU A 400 -11.46 5.18 20.31
C LEU A 400 -10.49 4.01 20.27
N GLU A 401 -9.21 4.31 20.47
CA GLU A 401 -8.23 3.27 20.75
C GLU A 401 -8.61 2.63 22.09
N THR A 402 -9.06 1.37 22.04
CA THR A 402 -9.16 0.55 23.25
C THR A 402 -7.74 0.12 23.60
N SER A 403 -7.25 0.61 24.74
CA SER A 403 -5.98 0.23 25.35
C SER A 403 -5.83 -1.27 25.52
#